data_AF-A0A1L8PJD0-F1
#
_entry.id   AF-A0A1L8PJD0-F1
#
_cell.length_a   1.000
_cell.length_b   1.000
_cell.length_c   1.000
_cell.angle_alpha   90.00
_cell.angle_beta   90.00
_cell.angle_gamma   90.00
#
_symmetry.space_group_name_H-M   'P 1'
#
loop_
_entity.id
_entity.type
_entity.pdbx_description
1 polymer ?
#
loop_
_entity_poly.entity_id
_entity_poly.type
_entity_poly.pdbx_seq_one_letter_code
_entity_poly.pdbx_strand_id
1 'polypeptide(L)'
;MMQENLAMHWLTGQTFVSYRTINRFRVSEIIKEIIRDLYCTFSIRLKQEKLIEGQSLFINGTKFEVNANKYRFVWKKAVDRFYPRLKQKEVQYYKQEIEPLIDQSVERDNNQEFSKEEIIELHNLLEEELAKAETEITSSNDKKALSRLKKKRRSLKKHRNRLRNDFIPREQKYEDYYETFDGRNSFSKTDKDTTFMRMKDNHMMNGQLKPGYNIQIATENPFVLHTQIYPNPTDTKTLTPFLDSLPEVIKPSSYIVADAGYGSHENLEFLEQFRWTGLVKYGIYEKEQKKKYIKSDKNLDN
;
A
#
# COMPACT_ATOMS: atom_id res chain seq x y z
N MET A 1 16.19 18.82 -12.91
CA MET A 1 16.65 18.87 -11.50
C MET A 1 17.98 19.60 -11.33
N MET A 2 19.13 19.11 -11.84
CA MET A 2 20.41 19.81 -11.62
C MET A 2 20.57 21.07 -12.47
N GLN A 3 20.27 21.01 -13.77
CA GLN A 3 20.29 22.20 -14.65
C GLN A 3 19.34 23.33 -14.22
N GLU A 4 18.33 23.02 -13.42
CA GLU A 4 17.25 23.94 -13.05
C GLU A 4 17.38 24.48 -11.61
N ASN A 5 18.28 23.93 -10.79
CA ASN A 5 18.37 24.25 -9.37
C ASN A 5 19.79 24.70 -8.96
N LEU A 6 19.92 26.00 -8.70
CA LEU A 6 21.18 26.63 -8.32
C LEU A 6 21.79 26.05 -7.04
N ALA A 7 20.97 25.66 -6.05
CA ALA A 7 21.47 25.07 -4.81
C ALA A 7 22.12 23.68 -5.06
N MET A 8 21.57 22.91 -6.01
CA MET A 8 22.16 21.63 -6.40
C MET A 8 23.50 21.82 -7.12
N HIS A 9 23.67 22.86 -7.93
CA HIS A 9 24.97 23.18 -8.54
C HIS A 9 26.05 23.46 -7.48
N TRP A 10 25.71 24.18 -6.41
CA TRP A 10 26.65 24.42 -5.31
C TRP A 10 26.97 23.14 -4.53
N LEU A 11 25.95 22.36 -4.19
CA LEU A 11 26.11 21.10 -3.45
C LEU A 11 26.97 20.07 -4.18
N THR A 12 26.86 19.99 -5.51
CA THR A 12 27.65 19.04 -6.30
C THR A 12 28.99 19.60 -6.75
N GLY A 13 29.37 20.83 -6.34
CA GLY A 13 30.58 21.47 -6.84
C GLY A 13 30.57 21.61 -8.37
N GLN A 14 29.42 21.93 -8.94
CA GLN A 14 29.15 21.99 -10.38
C GLN A 14 29.33 20.67 -11.15
N THR A 15 29.51 19.54 -10.46
CA THR A 15 29.56 18.24 -11.13
C THR A 15 28.16 17.82 -11.58
N PHE A 16 28.06 17.30 -12.81
CA PHE A 16 26.82 16.79 -13.36
C PHE A 16 26.63 15.31 -13.02
N VAL A 17 25.76 15.04 -12.06
CA VAL A 17 25.30 13.71 -11.67
C VAL A 17 24.08 13.33 -12.49
N SER A 18 24.21 12.25 -13.27
CA SER A 18 23.11 11.74 -14.10
C SER A 18 22.01 11.09 -13.25
N TYR A 19 20.77 11.06 -13.77
CA TYR A 19 19.67 10.31 -13.17
C TYR A 19 20.02 8.84 -12.91
N ARG A 20 20.75 8.20 -13.83
CA ARG A 20 21.19 6.79 -13.65
C ARG A 20 22.11 6.63 -12.45
N THR A 21 22.99 7.60 -12.21
CA THR A 21 23.90 7.59 -11.05
C THR A 21 23.12 7.70 -9.75
N ILE A 22 22.19 8.65 -9.65
CA ILE A 22 21.32 8.83 -8.47
C ILE A 22 20.49 7.56 -8.23
N ASN A 23 19.91 6.98 -9.28
CA ASN A 23 19.15 5.75 -9.15
C ASN A 23 20.01 4.58 -8.67
N ARG A 24 21.21 4.39 -9.23
CA ARG A 24 22.14 3.35 -8.78
C ARG A 24 22.51 3.52 -7.31
N PHE A 25 22.78 4.75 -6.88
CA PHE A 25 23.02 5.06 -5.48
C PHE A 25 21.82 4.68 -4.60
N ARG A 26 20.60 5.05 -5.00
CA ARG A 26 19.36 4.77 -4.25
C ARG A 26 19.01 3.28 -4.13
N VAL A 27 19.30 2.47 -5.15
CA VAL A 27 18.94 1.04 -5.17
C VAL A 27 20.06 0.12 -4.70
N SER A 28 21.28 0.64 -4.51
CA SER A 28 22.43 -0.17 -4.11
C SER A 28 22.32 -0.60 -2.66
N GLU A 29 22.38 -1.92 -2.42
CA GLU A 29 22.35 -2.48 -1.06
C GLU A 29 23.58 -2.06 -0.24
N ILE A 30 24.76 -2.02 -0.89
CA ILE A 30 26.02 -1.55 -0.29
C ILE A 30 25.86 -0.12 0.24
N ILE A 31 25.20 0.77 -0.53
CA ILE A 31 24.98 2.15 -0.11
C ILE A 31 24.02 2.24 1.08
N LYS A 32 23.00 1.38 1.16
CA LYS A 32 22.09 1.36 2.32
C LYS A 32 22.83 1.03 3.61
N GLU A 33 23.73 0.03 3.56
CA GLU A 33 24.58 -0.32 4.70
C GLU A 33 25.49 0.84 5.09
N ILE A 34 26.16 1.47 4.10
CA ILE A 34 27.02 2.63 4.34
C ILE A 34 26.24 3.81 4.96
N ILE A 35 25.01 4.09 4.53
CA ILE A 35 24.18 5.15 5.12
C ILE A 35 23.86 4.83 6.58
N ARG A 36 23.56 3.56 6.91
CA ARG A 36 23.33 3.16 8.30
C ARG A 36 24.57 3.37 9.15
N ASP A 37 25.73 2.95 8.64
CA ASP A 37 27.01 3.10 9.36
C ASP A 37 27.43 4.58 9.48
N LEU A 38 27.05 5.41 8.51
CA LEU A 38 27.23 6.86 8.56
C LEU A 38 26.43 7.47 9.72
N TYR A 39 25.15 7.10 9.90
CA TYR A 39 24.36 7.57 11.05
C TYR A 39 24.98 7.17 12.38
N CYS A 40 25.45 5.92 12.51
CA CYS A 40 26.14 5.44 13.69
C CYS A 40 27.41 6.25 13.97
N THR A 41 28.29 6.38 12.97
CA THR A 41 29.56 7.08 13.09
C THR A 41 29.36 8.57 13.40
N PHE A 42 28.38 9.19 12.75
CA PHE A 42 28.01 10.59 12.98
C PHE A 42 27.52 10.79 14.41
N SER A 43 26.60 9.94 14.90
CA SER A 43 26.11 10.01 16.28
C SER A 43 27.23 9.82 17.32
N ILE A 44 28.13 8.86 17.11
CA ILE A 44 29.31 8.65 17.97
C ILE A 44 30.16 9.92 18.02
N ARG A 45 30.43 10.52 16.86
CA ARG A 45 31.25 11.72 16.76
C ARG A 45 30.61 12.90 17.50
N LEU A 46 29.30 13.08 17.35
CA LEU A 46 28.56 14.13 18.06
C LEU A 46 28.61 13.95 19.59
N LYS A 47 28.54 12.71 20.09
CA LYS A 47 28.68 12.41 21.53
C LYS A 47 30.10 12.70 22.03
N GLN A 48 31.12 12.30 21.28
CA GLN A 48 32.53 12.56 21.62
C GLN A 48 32.84 14.06 21.71
N GLU A 49 32.31 14.84 20.76
CA GLU A 49 32.45 16.30 20.72
C GLU A 49 31.48 17.00 21.68
N LYS A 50 30.70 16.26 22.48
CA LYS A 50 29.71 16.78 23.45
C LYS A 50 28.69 17.74 22.82
N LEU A 51 28.38 17.53 21.53
CA LEU A 51 27.36 18.26 20.80
C LEU A 51 25.96 17.69 21.06
N ILE A 52 25.88 16.41 21.43
CA ILE A 52 24.68 15.74 21.92
C ILE A 52 25.02 14.95 23.18
N GLU A 53 24.03 14.73 24.05
CA GLU A 53 24.19 14.01 25.31
C GLU A 53 23.81 12.53 25.16
N GLY A 54 22.90 12.22 24.23
CA GLY A 54 22.31 10.90 24.05
C GLY A 54 21.26 10.55 25.11
N GLN A 55 20.77 11.54 25.87
CA GLN A 55 19.78 11.33 26.92
C GLN A 55 18.35 11.34 26.39
N SER A 56 18.06 12.23 25.45
CA SER A 56 16.73 12.47 24.90
C SER A 56 16.73 12.40 23.38
N LEU A 57 15.73 11.72 22.81
CA LEU A 57 15.51 11.69 21.38
C LEU A 57 14.17 12.33 21.03
N PHE A 58 14.19 13.27 20.08
CA PHE A 58 13.01 13.95 19.59
C PHE A 58 12.56 13.29 18.28
N ILE A 59 11.31 12.86 18.21
CA ILE A 59 10.74 12.17 17.06
C ILE A 59 9.64 13.03 16.47
N ASN A 60 9.74 13.26 15.16
CA ASN A 60 8.71 13.99 14.43
C ASN A 60 8.44 13.36 13.06
N GLY A 61 7.19 13.48 12.63
CA GLY A 61 6.68 12.92 11.39
C GLY A 61 6.37 14.03 10.40
N THR A 62 6.75 13.81 9.14
CA THR A 62 6.40 14.72 8.06
C THR A 62 5.98 13.96 6.82
N LYS A 63 5.03 14.51 6.07
CA LYS A 63 4.48 13.85 4.88
C LYS A 63 5.02 14.49 3.64
N PHE A 64 5.52 13.67 2.73
CA PHE A 64 5.97 14.10 1.41
C PHE A 64 5.00 13.64 0.34
N GLU A 65 4.52 14.57 -0.47
CA GLU A 65 3.75 14.26 -1.68
C GLU A 65 4.69 13.62 -2.69
N VAL A 66 4.24 12.53 -3.30
CA VAL A 66 5.00 11.83 -4.33
C VAL A 66 4.56 12.30 -5.71
N ASN A 67 5.50 12.31 -6.66
CA ASN A 67 5.21 12.55 -8.07
C ASN A 67 4.51 11.33 -8.71
N ALA A 68 3.29 11.06 -8.25
CA ALA A 68 2.43 10.01 -8.74
C ALA A 68 1.15 10.61 -9.34
N ASN A 69 0.48 9.87 -10.23
CA ASN A 69 -0.73 10.36 -10.87
C ASN A 69 -1.87 10.49 -9.84
N LYS A 70 -2.31 11.73 -9.60
CA LYS A 70 -3.33 12.11 -8.61
C LYS A 70 -4.70 11.46 -8.82
N TYR A 71 -4.99 10.98 -10.03
CA TYR A 71 -6.29 10.44 -10.41
C TYR A 71 -6.33 8.92 -10.55
N ARG A 72 -5.19 8.22 -10.38
CA ARG A 72 -5.09 6.77 -10.59
C ARG A 72 -4.83 6.04 -9.29
N PHE A 73 -5.87 5.94 -8.46
CA PHE A 73 -5.81 5.30 -7.14
C PHE A 73 -6.61 3.99 -7.08
N VAL A 74 -6.27 3.18 -6.08
CA VAL A 74 -7.02 1.97 -5.71
C VAL A 74 -7.25 1.98 -4.21
N TRP A 75 -8.51 1.81 -3.78
CA TRP A 75 -8.90 1.73 -2.37
C TRP A 75 -9.28 0.30 -2.04
N LYS A 76 -8.78 -0.23 -0.92
CA LYS A 76 -9.08 -1.59 -0.46
C LYS A 76 -10.58 -1.80 -0.29
N LYS A 77 -11.26 -0.88 0.39
CA LYS A 77 -12.72 -0.89 0.57
C LYS A 77 -13.52 -0.90 -0.75
N ALA A 78 -12.97 -0.35 -1.84
CA ALA A 78 -13.62 -0.43 -3.15
C ALA A 78 -13.41 -1.82 -3.76
N VAL A 79 -12.19 -2.35 -3.68
CA VAL A 79 -11.86 -3.72 -4.12
C VAL A 79 -12.70 -4.75 -3.36
N ASP A 80 -12.76 -4.66 -2.03
CA ASP A 80 -13.56 -5.53 -1.15
C ASP A 80 -15.06 -5.52 -1.52
N ARG A 81 -15.55 -4.41 -2.08
CA ARG A 81 -16.95 -4.28 -2.53
C ARG A 81 -17.17 -4.85 -3.93
N PHE A 82 -16.25 -4.60 -4.85
CA PHE A 82 -16.44 -4.90 -6.27
C PHE A 82 -15.97 -6.29 -6.68
N TYR A 83 -15.03 -6.89 -5.94
CA TYR A 83 -14.51 -8.22 -6.24
C TYR A 83 -15.54 -9.33 -5.97
N PRO A 84 -16.23 -9.38 -4.82
CA PRO A 84 -17.30 -10.37 -4.61
C PRO A 84 -18.45 -10.24 -5.63
N ARG A 85 -18.73 -9.02 -6.10
CA ARG A 85 -19.72 -8.80 -7.17
C ARG A 85 -19.27 -9.37 -8.52
N LEU A 86 -17.96 -9.41 -8.79
CA LEU A 86 -17.43 -10.09 -9.97
C LEU A 86 -17.64 -11.60 -9.83
N LYS A 87 -17.26 -12.19 -8.68
CA LYS A 87 -17.47 -13.62 -8.39
C LYS A 87 -18.93 -14.05 -8.58
N GLN A 88 -19.86 -13.30 -8.01
CA GLN A 88 -21.30 -13.56 -8.18
C GLN A 88 -21.73 -13.50 -9.65
N LYS A 89 -21.19 -12.54 -10.41
CA LYS A 89 -21.48 -12.40 -11.84
C LYS A 89 -20.91 -13.55 -12.66
N GLU A 90 -19.75 -14.07 -12.30
CA GLU A 90 -19.12 -15.24 -12.95
C GLU A 90 -19.97 -16.50 -12.74
N VAL A 91 -20.41 -16.75 -11.49
CA VAL A 91 -21.30 -17.87 -11.17
C VAL A 91 -22.61 -17.77 -11.93
N GLN A 92 -23.25 -16.60 -11.92
CA GLN A 92 -24.49 -16.38 -12.68
C GLN A 92 -24.29 -16.56 -14.19
N TYR A 93 -23.16 -16.06 -14.72
CA TYR A 93 -22.85 -16.16 -16.13
C TYR A 93 -22.62 -17.60 -16.58
N TYR A 94 -21.90 -18.38 -15.78
CA TYR A 94 -21.70 -19.80 -16.03
C TYR A 94 -23.04 -20.54 -16.17
N LYS A 95 -23.91 -20.44 -15.14
CA LYS A 95 -25.20 -21.15 -15.10
C LYS A 95 -26.14 -20.77 -16.25
N GLN A 96 -26.20 -19.48 -16.60
CA GLN A 96 -27.16 -19.00 -17.59
C GLN A 96 -26.70 -19.23 -19.03
N GLU A 97 -25.40 -19.14 -19.29
CA GLU A 97 -24.89 -18.98 -20.65
C GLU A 97 -23.91 -20.09 -21.07
N ILE A 98 -23.19 -20.70 -20.12
CA ILE A 98 -22.14 -21.69 -20.41
C ILE A 98 -22.62 -23.11 -20.13
N GLU A 99 -23.26 -23.35 -18.99
CA GLU A 99 -23.81 -24.65 -18.58
C GLU A 99 -24.75 -25.25 -19.64
N PRO A 100 -25.67 -24.50 -20.30
CA PRO A 100 -26.54 -25.07 -21.33
C PRO A 100 -25.81 -25.47 -22.63
N LEU A 101 -24.53 -25.13 -22.78
CA LEU A 101 -23.73 -25.38 -23.99
C LEU A 101 -22.76 -26.54 -23.85
N ILE A 102 -22.53 -27.04 -22.62
CA ILE A 102 -21.56 -28.06 -22.28
C ILE A 102 -22.32 -29.25 -21.68
N ASP A 103 -22.12 -30.46 -22.21
CA ASP A 103 -22.80 -31.67 -21.71
C ASP A 103 -22.20 -32.16 -20.37
N GLN A 104 -20.94 -31.80 -20.10
CA GLN A 104 -20.29 -31.96 -18.79
C GLN A 104 -20.79 -30.86 -17.84
N SER A 105 -21.83 -31.19 -17.06
CA SER A 105 -22.20 -30.38 -15.90
C SER A 105 -21.10 -30.53 -14.85
N VAL A 106 -20.52 -29.41 -14.42
CA VAL A 106 -19.72 -29.42 -13.19
C VAL A 106 -20.74 -29.36 -12.06
N GLU A 107 -20.96 -30.48 -11.37
CA GLU A 107 -21.77 -30.48 -10.15
C GLU A 107 -21.09 -29.55 -9.13
N ARG A 108 -21.63 -28.34 -9.00
CA ARG A 108 -21.22 -27.34 -8.02
C ARG A 108 -22.39 -27.00 -7.13
N ASP A 109 -22.10 -26.86 -5.84
CA ASP A 109 -23.05 -26.21 -4.94
C ASP A 109 -23.39 -24.81 -5.47
N ASN A 110 -24.67 -24.46 -5.40
CA ASN A 110 -25.22 -23.30 -6.09
C ASN A 110 -24.57 -21.95 -5.69
N ASN A 111 -23.73 -21.93 -4.65
CA ASN A 111 -23.10 -20.74 -4.06
C ASN A 111 -21.57 -20.77 -4.00
N GLN A 112 -20.90 -21.76 -4.60
CA GLN A 112 -19.44 -21.79 -4.60
C GLN A 112 -18.89 -20.76 -5.60
N GLU A 113 -18.02 -19.87 -5.12
CA GLU A 113 -17.32 -18.89 -5.96
C GLU A 113 -16.30 -19.59 -6.85
N PHE A 114 -16.17 -19.14 -8.10
CA PHE A 114 -15.14 -19.62 -9.00
C PHE A 114 -13.75 -19.15 -8.53
N SER A 115 -12.81 -20.07 -8.39
CA SER A 115 -11.38 -19.74 -8.39
C SER A 115 -10.95 -19.31 -9.79
N LYS A 116 -9.85 -18.58 -9.88
CA LYS A 116 -9.29 -18.17 -11.16
C LYS A 116 -8.85 -19.37 -11.99
N GLU A 117 -8.28 -20.39 -11.35
CA GLU A 117 -7.89 -21.67 -11.98
C GLU A 117 -9.11 -22.36 -12.57
N GLU A 118 -10.23 -22.39 -11.85
CA GLU A 118 -11.48 -22.98 -12.34
C GLU A 118 -12.05 -22.24 -13.56
N ILE A 119 -11.86 -20.92 -13.65
CA ILE A 119 -12.26 -20.12 -14.83
C ILE A 119 -11.33 -20.45 -16.02
N ILE A 120 -10.04 -20.71 -15.77
CA ILE A 120 -9.08 -21.12 -16.80
C ILE A 120 -9.42 -22.53 -17.30
N GLU A 121 -9.76 -23.46 -16.40
CA GLU A 121 -10.24 -24.79 -16.77
C GLU A 121 -11.50 -24.71 -17.63
N LEU A 122 -12.47 -23.89 -17.22
CA LEU A 122 -13.69 -23.65 -18.00
C LEU A 122 -13.39 -23.06 -19.38
N HIS A 123 -12.41 -22.16 -19.47
CA HIS A 123 -11.94 -21.63 -20.76
C HIS A 123 -11.38 -22.74 -21.66
N ASN A 124 -10.59 -23.65 -21.11
CA ASN A 124 -10.00 -24.77 -21.86
C ASN A 124 -11.07 -25.75 -22.33
N LEU A 125 -12.05 -26.05 -21.47
CA LEU A 125 -13.19 -26.90 -21.79
C LEU A 125 -14.01 -26.32 -22.96
N LEU A 126 -14.19 -24.99 -22.98
CA LEU A 126 -14.82 -24.30 -24.11
C LEU A 126 -13.99 -24.34 -25.40
N GLU A 127 -12.66 -24.35 -25.33
CA GLU A 127 -11.80 -24.55 -26.52
C GLU A 127 -11.92 -25.98 -27.07
N GLU A 128 -11.99 -26.99 -26.20
CA GLU A 128 -12.20 -28.38 -26.62
C GLU A 128 -13.56 -28.58 -27.29
N GLU A 129 -14.63 -28.05 -26.70
CA GLU A 129 -15.98 -28.09 -27.29
C GLU A 129 -16.07 -27.30 -28.60
N LEU A 130 -15.31 -26.21 -28.73
CA LEU A 130 -15.17 -25.48 -29.99
C LEU A 130 -14.50 -26.34 -31.07
N ALA A 131 -13.41 -27.03 -30.73
CA ALA A 131 -12.71 -27.91 -31.66
C ALA A 131 -13.61 -29.06 -32.13
N LYS A 132 -14.36 -29.70 -31.21
CA LYS A 132 -15.36 -30.73 -31.55
C LYS A 132 -16.42 -30.18 -32.52
N ALA A 133 -17.02 -29.04 -32.19
CA ALA A 133 -18.02 -28.40 -33.05
C ALA A 133 -17.46 -28.03 -34.44
N GLU A 134 -16.19 -27.65 -34.54
CA GLU A 134 -15.53 -27.38 -35.83
C GLU A 134 -15.32 -28.66 -36.66
N THR A 135 -14.89 -29.76 -36.03
CA THR A 135 -14.78 -31.06 -36.72
C THR A 135 -16.13 -31.54 -37.25
N GLU A 136 -17.19 -31.45 -36.44
CA GLU A 136 -18.56 -31.83 -36.83
C GLU A 136 -19.14 -30.97 -37.97
N ILE A 137 -18.81 -29.67 -38.01
CA ILE A 137 -19.19 -28.80 -39.13
C ILE A 137 -18.50 -29.24 -40.42
N THR A 138 -17.27 -29.75 -40.32
CA THR A 138 -16.48 -30.14 -41.49
C THR A 138 -16.94 -31.50 -42.05
N SER A 139 -17.45 -32.39 -41.20
CA SER A 139 -17.92 -33.73 -41.58
C SER A 139 -19.42 -33.80 -41.92
N SER A 140 -20.23 -32.79 -41.57
CA SER A 140 -21.68 -32.82 -41.75
C SER A 140 -22.14 -32.24 -43.10
N ASN A 141 -23.00 -32.99 -43.80
CA ASN A 141 -23.61 -32.59 -45.08
C ASN A 141 -25.08 -32.09 -44.94
N ASP A 142 -25.68 -32.17 -43.75
CA ASP A 142 -27.06 -31.70 -43.53
C ASP A 142 -27.10 -30.18 -43.26
N LYS A 143 -27.82 -29.45 -44.13
CA LYS A 143 -28.01 -27.99 -44.03
C LYS A 143 -28.63 -27.57 -42.69
N LYS A 144 -29.57 -28.34 -42.12
CA LYS A 144 -30.22 -27.99 -40.85
C LYS A 144 -29.27 -28.20 -39.66
N ALA A 145 -28.55 -29.32 -39.63
CA ALA A 145 -27.50 -29.59 -38.64
C ALA A 145 -26.38 -28.54 -38.68
N LEU A 146 -25.88 -28.22 -39.88
CA LEU A 146 -24.84 -27.19 -40.09
C LEU A 146 -25.24 -25.81 -39.53
N SER A 147 -26.51 -25.41 -39.70
CA SER A 147 -27.01 -24.14 -39.15
C SER A 147 -26.98 -24.12 -37.61
N ARG A 148 -27.42 -25.21 -36.98
CA ARG A 148 -27.39 -25.37 -35.51
C ARG A 148 -25.96 -25.37 -34.97
N LEU A 149 -25.05 -26.13 -35.58
CA LEU A 149 -23.64 -26.19 -35.19
C LEU A 149 -22.92 -24.85 -35.36
N LYS A 150 -23.16 -24.14 -36.47
CA LYS A 150 -22.63 -22.77 -36.67
C LYS A 150 -23.12 -21.80 -35.59
N LYS A 151 -24.36 -21.94 -35.11
CA LYS A 151 -24.90 -21.16 -33.99
C LYS A 151 -24.22 -21.53 -32.66
N LYS A 152 -24.08 -22.83 -32.35
CA LYS A 152 -23.35 -23.33 -31.16
C LYS A 152 -21.91 -22.80 -31.16
N ARG A 153 -21.16 -22.95 -32.26
CA ARG A 153 -19.79 -22.42 -32.42
C ARG A 153 -19.69 -20.92 -32.15
N ARG A 154 -20.62 -20.12 -32.69
CA ARG A 154 -20.63 -18.66 -32.45
C ARG A 154 -20.84 -18.33 -30.98
N SER A 155 -21.73 -19.07 -30.29
CA SER A 155 -21.95 -18.91 -28.86
C SER A 155 -20.70 -19.28 -28.06
N LEU A 156 -20.16 -20.49 -28.26
CA LEU A 156 -18.95 -20.96 -27.57
C LEU A 156 -17.79 -19.97 -27.75
N LYS A 157 -17.56 -19.47 -28.98
CA LYS A 157 -16.51 -18.47 -29.26
C LYS A 157 -16.74 -17.17 -28.51
N LYS A 158 -17.99 -16.72 -28.39
CA LYS A 158 -18.37 -15.52 -27.61
C LYS A 158 -18.06 -15.72 -26.12
N HIS A 159 -18.49 -16.84 -25.52
CA HIS A 159 -18.28 -17.11 -24.10
C HIS A 159 -16.81 -17.30 -23.77
N ARG A 160 -16.08 -18.09 -24.58
CA ARG A 160 -14.63 -18.26 -24.45
C ARG A 160 -13.88 -16.94 -24.50
N ASN A 161 -14.18 -16.09 -25.48
CA ASN A 161 -13.57 -14.76 -25.57
C ASN A 161 -13.88 -13.89 -24.36
N ARG A 162 -15.06 -14.04 -23.76
CA ARG A 162 -15.41 -13.30 -22.54
C ARG A 162 -14.62 -13.78 -21.34
N LEU A 163 -14.46 -15.09 -21.15
CA LEU A 163 -13.61 -15.63 -20.08
C LEU A 163 -12.17 -15.12 -20.24
N ARG A 164 -11.61 -15.21 -21.46
CA ARG A 164 -10.24 -14.80 -21.77
C ARG A 164 -9.99 -13.30 -21.64
N ASN A 165 -10.91 -12.45 -22.12
CA ASN A 165 -10.65 -11.02 -22.27
C ASN A 165 -11.29 -10.16 -21.16
N ASP A 166 -12.24 -10.68 -20.37
CA ASP A 166 -12.91 -9.95 -19.29
C ASP A 166 -12.66 -10.60 -17.92
N PHE A 167 -13.10 -11.84 -17.70
CA PHE A 167 -13.07 -12.46 -16.37
C PHE A 167 -11.65 -12.78 -15.88
N ILE A 168 -10.88 -13.58 -16.62
CA ILE A 168 -9.51 -13.98 -16.22
C ILE A 168 -8.61 -12.75 -15.96
N PRO A 169 -8.55 -11.71 -16.83
CA PRO A 169 -7.73 -10.53 -16.56
C PRO A 169 -8.19 -9.73 -15.35
N ARG A 170 -9.50 -9.74 -15.02
CA ARG A 170 -10.03 -9.02 -13.86
C ARG A 170 -9.79 -9.75 -12.56
N GLU A 171 -9.85 -11.07 -12.58
CA GLU A 171 -9.43 -11.93 -11.47
C GLU A 171 -7.98 -11.66 -11.10
N GLN A 172 -7.06 -11.80 -12.06
CA GLN A 172 -5.65 -11.49 -11.87
C GLN A 172 -5.45 -10.06 -11.31
N LYS A 173 -6.14 -9.08 -11.89
CA LYS A 173 -6.05 -7.69 -11.45
C LYS A 173 -6.44 -7.51 -9.99
N TYR A 174 -7.45 -8.22 -9.48
CA TYR A 174 -7.87 -8.10 -8.09
C TYR A 174 -6.92 -8.84 -7.14
N GLU A 175 -6.40 -9.99 -7.54
CA GLU A 175 -5.32 -10.69 -6.83
C GLU A 175 -4.09 -9.77 -6.68
N ASP A 176 -3.62 -9.19 -7.79
CA ASP A 176 -2.52 -8.22 -7.80
C ASP A 176 -2.78 -7.03 -6.85
N TYR A 177 -4.04 -6.60 -6.75
CA TYR A 177 -4.43 -5.50 -5.86
C TYR A 177 -4.35 -5.91 -4.39
N TYR A 178 -4.81 -7.11 -4.03
CA TYR A 178 -4.69 -7.62 -2.66
C TYR A 178 -3.24 -7.81 -2.24
N GLU A 179 -2.41 -8.36 -3.12
CA GLU A 179 -0.97 -8.45 -2.90
C GLU A 179 -0.34 -7.07 -2.71
N THR A 180 -0.68 -6.12 -3.60
CA THR A 180 -0.12 -4.76 -3.54
C THR A 180 -0.53 -4.04 -2.26
N PHE A 181 -1.72 -4.29 -1.71
CA PHE A 181 -2.15 -3.60 -0.48
C PHE A 181 -1.18 -3.84 0.68
N ASP A 182 -0.69 -5.06 0.87
CA ASP A 182 0.30 -5.39 1.92
C ASP A 182 -0.06 -4.77 3.29
N GLY A 183 -1.29 -5.03 3.76
CA GLY A 183 -1.83 -4.46 5.00
C GLY A 183 -2.31 -3.00 4.91
N ARG A 184 -2.04 -2.28 3.82
CA ARG A 184 -2.46 -0.89 3.59
C ARG A 184 -3.89 -0.80 3.04
N ASN A 185 -4.50 0.38 3.17
CA ASN A 185 -5.88 0.62 2.72
C ASN A 185 -5.98 1.25 1.32
N SER A 186 -4.86 1.68 0.73
CA SER A 186 -4.84 2.35 -0.57
C SER A 186 -3.45 2.34 -1.17
N PHE A 187 -3.36 2.41 -2.51
CA PHE A 187 -2.11 2.70 -3.20
C PHE A 187 -2.36 3.47 -4.52
N SER A 188 -1.30 4.05 -5.09
CA SER A 188 -1.33 4.64 -6.43
C SER A 188 -0.93 3.63 -7.50
N LYS A 189 -1.60 3.64 -8.65
CA LYS A 189 -1.27 2.73 -9.77
C LYS A 189 0.07 3.04 -10.42
N THR A 190 0.60 4.26 -10.26
CA THR A 190 1.88 4.66 -10.85
C THR A 190 3.05 4.47 -9.90
N ASP A 191 2.80 4.57 -8.59
CA ASP A 191 3.78 4.28 -7.54
C ASP A 191 3.07 3.46 -6.45
N LYS A 192 3.25 2.14 -6.53
CA LYS A 192 2.51 1.16 -5.73
C LYS A 192 2.87 1.23 -4.25
N ASP A 193 4.03 1.76 -3.88
CA ASP A 193 4.51 1.81 -2.50
C ASP A 193 3.90 3.01 -1.73
N THR A 194 3.34 3.97 -2.46
CA THR A 194 2.66 5.13 -1.85
C THR A 194 1.33 4.77 -1.23
N THR A 195 0.96 5.52 -0.19
CA THR A 195 -0.37 5.48 0.41
C THR A 195 -1.02 6.85 0.30
N PHE A 196 -2.35 6.90 0.17
CA PHE A 196 -3.05 8.18 0.23
C PHE A 196 -3.07 8.72 1.65
N MET A 197 -2.49 9.90 1.82
CA MET A 197 -2.39 10.57 3.11
C MET A 197 -3.05 11.94 3.03
N ARG A 198 -3.63 12.37 4.15
CA ARG A 198 -4.10 13.75 4.28
C ARG A 198 -2.87 14.64 4.40
N MET A 199 -2.60 15.42 3.35
CA MET A 199 -1.52 16.38 3.31
C MET A 199 -1.94 17.66 4.02
N LYS A 200 -0.98 18.30 4.69
CA LYS A 200 -1.12 19.67 5.19
C LYS A 200 -0.86 20.60 4.00
N ASP A 201 -1.89 21.13 3.32
CA ASP A 201 -1.68 22.10 2.22
C ASP A 201 -2.90 22.98 1.91
N ASN A 202 -2.56 24.20 1.47
CA ASN A 202 -3.32 25.43 1.19
C ASN A 202 -3.52 26.40 2.37
N HIS A 203 -3.53 27.71 2.06
CA HIS A 203 -3.71 28.85 2.98
C HIS A 203 -5.01 28.77 3.81
N MET A 204 -5.93 27.89 3.38
CA MET A 204 -7.26 27.63 3.96
C MET A 204 -7.30 26.33 4.79
N MET A 205 -6.18 25.61 4.95
CA MET A 205 -6.04 24.34 5.70
C MET A 205 -7.01 23.22 5.28
N ASN A 206 -7.55 23.28 4.07
CA ASN A 206 -8.43 22.25 3.52
C ASN A 206 -7.56 21.11 2.96
N GLY A 207 -6.91 20.35 3.85
CA GLY A 207 -5.97 19.30 3.48
C GLY A 207 -6.53 18.38 2.40
N GLN A 208 -5.72 18.02 1.41
CA GLN A 208 -6.13 17.12 0.34
C GLN A 208 -5.57 15.73 0.60
N LEU A 209 -6.32 14.69 0.21
CA LEU A 209 -5.77 13.33 0.14
C LEU A 209 -4.87 13.25 -1.09
N LYS A 210 -3.58 13.00 -0.89
CA LYS A 210 -2.60 12.84 -1.97
C LYS A 210 -1.73 11.61 -1.72
N PRO A 211 -1.20 10.95 -2.76
CA PRO A 211 -0.24 9.88 -2.57
C PRO A 211 1.03 10.45 -1.93
N GLY A 212 1.49 9.80 -0.88
CA GLY A 212 2.66 10.26 -0.14
C GLY A 212 3.30 9.16 0.68
N TYR A 213 4.42 9.55 1.28
CA TYR A 213 5.11 8.80 2.33
C TYR A 213 5.13 9.61 3.61
N ASN A 214 5.07 8.91 4.75
CA ASN A 214 5.30 9.49 6.05
C ASN A 214 6.76 9.25 6.44
N ILE A 215 7.55 10.31 6.49
CA ILE A 215 8.96 10.26 6.88
C ILE A 215 9.06 10.59 8.36
N GLN A 216 9.70 9.70 9.09
CA GLN A 216 9.97 9.82 10.51
C GLN A 216 11.41 10.22 10.70
N ILE A 217 11.65 11.19 11.57
CA ILE A 217 12.96 11.78 11.79
C ILE A 217 13.22 11.80 13.29
N ALA A 218 14.37 11.27 13.67
CA ALA A 218 14.90 11.32 15.02
C ALA A 218 15.98 12.40 15.10
N THR A 219 15.87 13.30 16.07
CA THR A 219 16.80 14.40 16.26
C THR A 219 17.23 14.56 17.71
N GLU A 220 18.41 15.13 17.90
CA GLU A 220 18.91 15.64 19.18
C GLU A 220 19.79 16.85 18.90
N ASN A 221 19.52 17.98 19.56
CA ASN A 221 20.25 19.24 19.43
C ASN A 221 20.64 19.60 17.97
N PRO A 222 19.75 20.31 17.25
CA PRO A 222 19.34 20.14 15.83
C PRO A 222 19.93 19.04 14.90
N PHE A 223 20.66 18.03 15.38
CA PHE A 223 21.22 16.99 14.51
C PHE A 223 20.17 15.93 14.17
N VAL A 224 20.12 15.55 12.88
CA VAL A 224 19.34 14.39 12.45
C VAL A 224 20.16 13.13 12.68
N LEU A 225 19.66 12.24 13.53
CA LEU A 225 20.37 11.03 13.93
C LEU A 225 19.87 9.79 13.22
N HIS A 226 18.59 9.73 12.83
CA HIS A 226 18.04 8.60 12.08
C HIS A 226 16.80 9.02 11.32
N THR A 227 16.52 8.32 10.21
CA THR A 227 15.31 8.53 9.43
C THR A 227 14.74 7.20 8.93
N GLN A 228 13.42 7.16 8.77
CA GLN A 228 12.71 6.04 8.15
C GLN A 228 11.50 6.52 7.37
N ILE A 229 11.02 5.68 6.46
CA ILE A 229 9.90 5.97 5.58
C ILE A 229 8.81 4.93 5.84
N TYR A 230 7.59 5.41 6.09
CA TYR A 230 6.43 4.57 6.36
C TYR A 230 5.30 4.85 5.37
N PRO A 231 4.52 3.82 5.01
CA PRO A 231 3.30 3.98 4.25
C PRO A 231 2.12 4.45 5.12
N ASN A 232 2.31 4.63 6.43
CA ASN A 232 1.23 4.93 7.37
C ASN A 232 0.76 6.40 7.25
N PRO A 233 -0.55 6.67 7.06
CA PRO A 233 -1.06 8.04 6.97
C PRO A 233 -0.98 8.86 8.26
N THR A 234 -0.80 8.21 9.39
CA THR A 234 -0.74 8.82 10.74
C THR A 234 0.49 8.30 11.49
N ASP A 235 1.02 9.14 12.37
CA ASP A 235 2.27 8.88 13.10
C ASP A 235 2.12 7.85 14.24
N THR A 236 0.88 7.61 14.69
CA THR A 236 0.60 6.70 15.80
C THR A 236 1.19 5.31 15.60
N LYS A 237 1.10 4.74 14.40
CA LYS A 237 1.57 3.37 14.12
C LYS A 237 3.03 3.31 13.68
N THR A 238 3.74 4.45 13.63
CA THR A 238 5.12 4.50 13.17
C THR A 238 6.11 4.51 14.32
N LEU A 239 5.71 4.87 15.55
CA LEU A 239 6.64 5.03 16.67
C LEU A 239 7.41 3.75 16.98
N THR A 240 6.69 2.66 17.30
CA THR A 240 7.30 1.37 17.65
C THR A 240 8.25 0.85 16.57
N PRO A 241 7.83 0.67 15.31
CA PRO A 241 8.76 0.19 14.28
C PRO A 241 9.90 1.18 13.99
N PHE A 242 9.73 2.48 14.29
CA PHE A 242 10.80 3.45 14.16
C PHE A 242 11.86 3.30 15.25
N LEU A 243 11.43 3.14 16.50
CA LEU A 243 12.32 2.90 17.63
C LEU A 243 13.06 1.57 17.49
N ASP A 244 12.39 0.53 17.01
CA ASP A 244 13.02 -0.78 16.73
C ASP A 244 14.10 -0.68 15.65
N SER A 245 13.95 0.24 14.69
CA SER A 245 14.93 0.45 13.62
C SER A 245 16.17 1.23 14.04
N LEU A 246 16.17 1.83 15.24
CA LEU A 246 17.29 2.64 15.70
C LEU A 246 18.50 1.76 16.00
N PRO A 247 19.70 2.10 15.47
CA PRO A 247 20.94 1.51 15.94
C PRO A 247 21.12 1.76 17.44
N GLU A 248 21.68 0.78 18.17
CA GLU A 248 21.90 0.87 19.62
C GLU A 248 22.65 2.14 20.04
N VAL A 249 23.62 2.58 19.23
CA VAL A 249 24.40 3.79 19.52
C VAL A 249 23.59 5.08 19.45
N ILE A 250 22.41 5.06 18.82
CA ILE A 250 21.52 6.21 18.64
C ILE A 250 20.38 6.19 19.66
N LYS A 251 20.04 5.02 20.21
CA LYS A 251 18.98 4.90 21.22
C LYS A 251 19.28 5.81 22.43
N PRO A 252 18.27 6.56 22.92
CA PRO A 252 18.48 7.44 24.05
C PRO A 252 18.53 6.65 25.35
N SER A 253 19.19 7.21 26.36
CA SER A 253 19.27 6.57 27.67
C SER A 253 18.02 6.77 28.54
N SER A 254 17.24 7.84 28.30
CA SER A 254 16.17 8.22 29.23
C SER A 254 14.84 8.59 28.55
N TYR A 255 14.86 9.53 27.59
CA TYR A 255 13.63 10.19 27.14
C TYR A 255 13.34 10.00 25.65
N ILE A 256 12.06 9.72 25.35
CA ILE A 256 11.50 9.83 24.01
C ILE A 256 10.50 10.97 24.01
N VAL A 257 10.72 11.97 23.15
CA VAL A 257 9.86 13.14 23.02
C VAL A 257 9.19 13.10 21.65
N ALA A 258 7.87 13.12 21.62
CA ALA A 258 7.12 13.11 20.36
C ALA A 258 5.83 13.93 20.48
N ASP A 259 5.26 14.31 19.33
CA ASP A 259 4.00 15.06 19.31
C ASP A 259 2.79 14.21 19.75
N ALA A 260 1.63 14.86 19.90
CA ALA A 260 0.42 14.17 20.33
C ALA A 260 -0.11 13.14 19.31
N GLY A 261 0.34 13.19 18.06
CA GLY A 261 -0.02 12.22 17.03
C GLY A 261 0.51 10.81 17.32
N TYR A 262 1.56 10.71 18.13
CA TYR A 262 2.11 9.44 18.63
C TYR A 262 1.44 8.93 19.90
N GLY A 263 0.56 9.72 20.53
CA GLY A 263 -0.02 9.39 21.84
C GLY A 263 -1.14 8.35 21.78
N SER A 264 -0.78 7.07 21.70
CA SER A 264 -1.67 5.92 21.88
C SER A 264 -1.29 5.10 23.11
N HIS A 265 -2.24 4.32 23.63
CA HIS A 265 -1.99 3.37 24.71
C HIS A 265 -0.87 2.38 24.36
N GLU A 266 -0.95 1.77 23.17
CA GLU A 266 0.08 0.84 22.65
C GLU A 266 1.49 1.46 22.66
N ASN A 267 1.61 2.73 22.25
CA ASN A 267 2.91 3.41 22.22
C ASN A 267 3.43 3.73 23.63
N LEU A 268 2.56 4.17 24.54
CA LEU A 268 2.95 4.46 25.92
C LEU A 268 3.39 3.20 26.65
N GLU A 269 2.64 2.10 26.51
CA GLU A 269 2.99 0.80 27.06
C GLU A 269 4.34 0.31 26.50
N PHE A 270 4.56 0.44 25.20
CA PHE A 270 5.85 0.11 24.58
C PHE A 270 7.01 0.91 25.19
N LEU A 271 6.86 2.22 25.36
CA LEU A 271 7.91 3.05 25.96
C LEU A 271 8.23 2.64 27.41
N GLU A 272 7.20 2.33 28.20
CA GLU A 272 7.36 1.85 29.59
C GLU A 272 8.07 0.50 29.66
N GLN A 273 7.72 -0.46 28.78
CA GLN A 273 8.35 -1.78 28.71
C GLN A 273 9.86 -1.68 28.45
N PHE A 274 10.28 -0.75 27.58
CA PHE A 274 11.70 -0.50 27.26
C PHE A 274 12.38 0.49 28.22
N ARG A 275 11.69 0.88 29.31
CA ARG A 275 12.17 1.80 30.36
C ARG A 275 12.55 3.19 29.85
N TRP A 276 11.96 3.62 28.74
CA TRP A 276 12.05 5.01 28.30
C TRP A 276 10.92 5.82 28.92
N THR A 277 11.25 7.01 29.40
CA THR A 277 10.25 7.99 29.82
C THR A 277 9.69 8.70 28.59
N GLY A 278 8.47 8.32 28.21
CA GLY A 278 7.74 8.92 27.09
C GLY A 278 7.16 10.29 27.42
N LEU A 279 7.72 11.36 26.85
CA LEU A 279 7.15 12.70 26.88
C LEU A 279 6.25 12.90 25.66
N VAL A 280 5.14 12.15 25.64
CA VAL A 280 4.17 12.11 24.52
C VAL A 280 2.77 12.37 25.06
N LYS A 281 2.11 13.42 24.57
CA LYS A 281 0.72 13.72 24.97
C LYS A 281 -0.23 12.69 24.35
N TYR A 282 -1.10 12.07 25.13
CA TYR A 282 -2.19 11.25 24.59
C TYR A 282 -3.32 12.13 24.03
N GLY A 283 -4.09 11.59 23.08
CA GLY A 283 -4.99 12.39 22.23
C GLY A 283 -6.07 13.22 22.95
N ILE A 284 -6.45 12.87 24.18
CA ILE A 284 -7.48 13.60 24.95
C ILE A 284 -6.85 14.61 25.91
N TYR A 285 -5.55 14.54 26.18
CA TYR A 285 -4.85 15.34 27.20
C TYR A 285 -5.23 16.83 27.20
N GLU A 286 -5.22 17.50 26.04
CA GLU A 286 -5.57 18.92 25.95
C GLU A 286 -7.06 19.21 26.14
N LYS A 287 -7.93 18.25 25.81
CA LYS A 287 -9.37 18.35 26.04
C LYS A 287 -9.69 18.25 27.53
N GLU A 288 -8.95 17.42 28.27
CA GLU A 288 -9.14 17.24 29.71
C GLU A 288 -8.81 18.50 30.50
N GLN A 289 -7.84 19.28 30.04
CA GLN A 289 -7.47 20.57 30.65
C GLN A 289 -8.55 21.66 30.48
N LYS A 290 -9.58 21.46 29.64
CA LYS A 290 -10.61 22.49 29.39
C LYS A 290 -11.67 22.47 30.49
N LYS A 291 -12.04 23.65 31.02
CA LYS A 291 -13.09 23.85 32.03
C LYS A 291 -14.41 23.10 31.72
N LYS A 292 -14.80 23.03 30.44
CA LYS A 292 -16.03 22.32 30.01
C LYS A 292 -15.94 20.81 30.24
N TYR A 293 -14.77 20.21 30.05
CA TYR A 293 -14.54 18.80 30.32
C TYR A 293 -14.49 18.56 31.83
N ILE A 294 -13.70 19.36 32.57
CA ILE A 294 -13.58 19.26 34.02
C ILE A 294 -14.93 19.41 34.74
N LYS A 295 -15.88 20.19 34.21
CA LYS A 295 -17.21 20.39 34.83
C LYS A 295 -18.32 19.48 34.28
N SER A 296 -17.98 18.47 33.48
CA SER A 296 -18.98 17.61 32.84
C SER A 296 -19.30 16.40 33.71
N ASP A 297 -20.56 16.26 34.12
CA ASP A 297 -21.09 15.10 34.89
C ASP A 297 -21.05 13.78 34.11
N LYS A 298 -20.67 13.81 32.83
CA LYS A 298 -20.51 12.62 31.97
C LYS A 298 -19.12 11.98 32.06
N ASN A 299 -18.20 12.58 32.82
CA ASN A 299 -16.85 12.05 32.99
C ASN A 299 -16.78 11.23 34.27
N LEU A 300 -16.12 10.08 34.21
CA LEU A 300 -16.06 9.13 35.33
C LEU A 300 -15.35 9.67 36.58
N ASP A 301 -14.51 10.69 36.43
CA ASP A 301 -13.74 11.30 37.52
C ASP A 301 -14.47 12.44 38.26
N ASN A 302 -15.69 12.81 37.83
CA ASN A 302 -16.54 13.86 38.41
C ASN A 302 -17.79 13.27 39.07
#